data_AF-A0AAW0FA17-F1
#
_entry.id   AF-A0AAW0FA17-F1
#
_cell.length_a   1.000
_cell.length_b   1.000
_cell.length_c   1.000
_cell.angle_alpha   90.00
_cell.angle_beta   90.00
_cell.angle_gamma   90.00
#
_symmetry.space_group_name_H-M   'P 1'
#
loop_
_entity.id
_entity.type
_entity.pdbx_description
1 polymer ?
#
loop_
_entity_poly.entity_id
_entity_poly.type
_entity_poly.pdbx_seq_one_letter_code
_entity_poly.pdbx_strand_id
1 'polypeptide(L)'
;MSSIIVAGATGAIGRAVVQHAIRQPSIGRVVALTRSANISAANYADLFGVVAADAAAGNGGGGGASAAGTVVATAEEVAKITPVTMDWEAFTRLWATNRSTTALEPYSGLFSGHAYAAMCLGTTRKDAGSADKFTRCDYDYVMAFTEAVLAYSAPAGLSPASVFVRHIGDKGSGAAAAADGAGTPTTIASSGTLRVFCQVSASGASSGSWFLYMKTKGLADESTVERVHQHNQLAAAAAQSPVRLVVLLPGLLERHGKTRTNEKVAKLFVSAIPVGTCGAAIVAASVQTPATEAPPGKPYTVSKALRKSGAPAHEPLAHIYQVHNAGIKELAARLPAP
;
A
#
# COMPACT_ATOMS: atom_id res chain seq x y z
N MET A 1 10.59 -18.79 -1.35
CA MET A 1 9.24 -18.26 -1.10
C MET A 1 9.30 -16.74 -1.11
N SER A 2 8.23 -16.07 -1.54
CA SER A 2 8.17 -14.62 -1.68
C SER A 2 7.78 -13.93 -0.38
N SER A 3 8.10 -12.63 -0.28
CA SER A 3 7.66 -11.77 0.83
C SER A 3 6.74 -10.66 0.34
N ILE A 4 5.70 -10.36 1.11
CA ILE A 4 4.83 -9.18 0.95
C ILE A 4 4.99 -8.25 2.15
N ILE A 5 5.12 -6.94 1.91
CA ILE A 5 5.06 -5.91 2.93
C ILE A 5 3.74 -5.14 2.85
N VAL A 6 3.06 -4.97 3.99
CA VAL A 6 1.72 -4.37 4.08
C VAL A 6 1.76 -3.14 4.98
N ALA A 7 1.65 -1.96 4.39
CA ALA A 7 1.46 -0.71 5.12
C ALA A 7 -0.03 -0.53 5.45
N GLY A 8 -0.35 -0.26 6.72
CA GLY A 8 -1.74 -0.19 7.19
C GLY A 8 -2.36 -1.55 7.47
N ALA A 9 -1.55 -2.53 7.91
CA ALA A 9 -1.95 -3.91 8.13
C ALA A 9 -3.07 -4.10 9.17
N THR A 10 -3.28 -3.13 10.07
CA THR A 10 -4.36 -3.15 11.06
C THR A 10 -5.65 -2.48 10.58
N GLY A 11 -5.61 -1.81 9.43
CA GLY A 11 -6.78 -1.22 8.78
C GLY A 11 -7.70 -2.29 8.18
N ALA A 12 -8.93 -1.91 7.83
CA ALA A 12 -9.93 -2.87 7.37
C ALA A 12 -9.50 -3.66 6.11
N ILE A 13 -8.87 -3.00 5.13
CA ILE A 13 -8.32 -3.68 3.94
C ILE A 13 -7.00 -4.38 4.26
N GLY A 14 -6.10 -3.73 5.02
CA GLY A 14 -4.81 -4.32 5.38
C GLY A 14 -4.93 -5.64 6.15
N ARG A 15 -5.92 -5.75 7.06
CA ARG A 15 -6.27 -7.01 7.75
C ARG A 15 -6.63 -8.09 6.75
N ALA A 16 -7.52 -7.78 5.79
CA ALA A 16 -7.90 -8.73 4.74
C ALA A 16 -6.69 -9.14 3.88
N VAL A 17 -5.77 -8.23 3.56
CA VAL A 17 -4.51 -8.57 2.86
C VAL A 17 -3.70 -9.57 3.67
N VAL A 18 -3.49 -9.34 4.97
CA VAL A 18 -2.75 -10.27 5.85
C VAL A 18 -3.43 -11.64 5.87
N GLN A 19 -4.75 -11.68 6.09
CA GLN A 19 -5.54 -12.92 6.14
C GLN A 19 -5.45 -13.74 4.85
N HIS A 20 -5.52 -13.11 3.68
CA HIS A 20 -5.39 -13.81 2.40
C HIS A 20 -3.95 -14.19 2.08
N ALA A 21 -2.97 -13.36 2.47
CA ALA A 21 -1.56 -13.57 2.14
C ALA A 21 -0.95 -14.76 2.89
N ILE A 22 -1.27 -14.95 4.18
CA ILE A 22 -0.74 -16.07 4.96
C ILE A 22 -1.20 -17.43 4.42
N ARG A 23 -2.35 -17.47 3.74
CA ARG A 23 -2.90 -18.67 3.11
C ARG A 23 -2.25 -19.02 1.78
N GLN A 24 -1.44 -18.13 1.20
CA GLN A 24 -0.77 -18.40 -0.06
C GLN A 24 0.49 -19.23 0.16
N PRO A 25 0.65 -20.40 -0.49
CA PRO A 25 1.86 -21.20 -0.39
C PRO A 25 3.10 -20.51 -0.96
N SER A 26 2.92 -19.65 -1.97
CA SER A 26 4.01 -18.90 -2.59
C SER A 26 4.54 -17.75 -1.70
N ILE A 27 3.76 -17.30 -0.72
CA ILE A 27 4.16 -16.28 0.25
C ILE A 27 4.67 -16.98 1.52
N GLY A 28 5.97 -16.81 1.78
CA GLY A 28 6.62 -17.34 2.98
C GLY A 28 6.69 -16.33 4.12
N ARG A 29 6.49 -15.04 3.84
CA ARG A 29 6.59 -13.98 4.85
C ARG A 29 5.68 -12.79 4.55
N VAL A 30 4.89 -12.40 5.52
CA VAL A 30 4.01 -11.22 5.51
C VAL A 30 4.54 -10.21 6.54
N VAL A 31 5.22 -9.17 6.07
CA VAL A 31 5.68 -8.07 6.93
C VAL A 31 4.53 -7.10 7.14
N ALA A 32 3.93 -7.14 8.33
CA ALA A 32 2.72 -6.39 8.67
C ALA A 32 3.07 -5.13 9.49
N LEU A 33 3.09 -3.97 8.83
CA LEU A 33 3.42 -2.71 9.50
C LEU A 33 2.24 -2.20 10.33
N THR A 34 2.47 -1.96 11.61
CA THR A 34 1.47 -1.50 12.58
C THR A 34 1.99 -0.32 13.40
N ARG A 35 1.09 0.50 13.94
CA ARG A 35 1.44 1.52 14.94
C ARG A 35 1.34 1.00 16.39
N SER A 36 0.91 -0.24 16.58
CA SER A 36 0.81 -0.83 17.92
C SER A 36 2.20 -1.00 18.52
N ALA A 37 2.38 -0.52 19.75
CA ALA A 37 3.57 -0.79 20.55
C ALA A 37 3.51 -2.17 21.23
N ASN A 38 2.30 -2.71 21.44
CA ASN A 38 2.10 -4.04 22.00
C ASN A 38 1.81 -5.02 20.86
N ILE A 39 2.76 -5.90 20.58
CA ILE A 39 2.68 -6.92 19.54
C ILE A 39 3.01 -8.27 20.16
N SER A 40 2.04 -9.18 20.15
CA SER A 40 2.25 -10.58 20.51
C SER A 40 1.26 -11.47 19.75
N ALA A 41 1.56 -12.74 19.58
CA ALA A 41 0.63 -13.67 18.92
C ALA A 41 -0.77 -13.67 19.59
N ALA A 42 -0.83 -13.41 20.89
CA ALA A 42 -2.08 -13.33 21.65
C ALA A 42 -3.04 -12.20 21.20
N ASN A 43 -2.52 -11.14 20.56
CA ASN A 43 -3.34 -10.01 20.11
C ASN A 43 -3.49 -9.92 18.58
N TYR A 44 -3.09 -10.95 17.83
CA TYR A 44 -3.25 -10.99 16.37
C TYR A 44 -4.72 -10.98 15.92
N ALA A 45 -5.65 -11.44 16.77
CA ALA A 45 -7.08 -11.33 16.50
C ALA A 45 -7.51 -9.85 16.38
N ASP A 46 -7.00 -8.99 17.26
CA ASP A 46 -7.32 -7.56 17.27
C ASP A 46 -6.57 -6.81 16.17
N LEU A 47 -5.26 -7.08 16.04
CA LEU A 47 -4.39 -6.40 15.09
C LEU A 47 -4.68 -6.78 13.65
N PHE A 48 -4.74 -8.09 13.36
CA PHE A 48 -4.77 -8.63 12.01
C PHE A 48 -6.05 -9.39 11.68
N GLY A 49 -6.90 -9.66 12.68
CA GLY A 49 -8.08 -10.50 12.49
C GLY A 49 -7.71 -11.98 12.30
N VAL A 50 -6.64 -12.46 12.92
CA VAL A 50 -6.17 -13.85 12.78
C VAL A 50 -6.17 -14.53 14.14
N VAL A 51 -6.82 -15.69 14.23
CA VAL A 51 -6.86 -16.55 15.41
C VAL A 51 -6.16 -17.86 15.07
N ALA A 52 -5.17 -18.27 15.88
CA ALA A 52 -4.53 -19.58 15.71
C ALA A 52 -5.53 -20.70 16.03
N ALA A 53 -5.56 -21.76 15.21
CA ALA A 53 -6.48 -22.89 15.37
C ALA A 53 -6.41 -23.53 16.77
N ASP A 54 -5.22 -23.66 17.35
CA ASP A 54 -5.02 -24.25 18.68
C ASP A 54 -5.61 -23.39 19.80
N ALA A 55 -5.62 -22.06 19.62
CA ALA A 55 -6.27 -21.13 20.54
C ALA A 55 -7.79 -21.14 20.41
N ALA A 56 -8.34 -21.53 19.25
CA ALA A 56 -9.77 -21.68 19.04
C ALA A 56 -10.34 -22.96 19.70
N ALA A 57 -9.53 -24.01 19.83
CA ALA A 57 -9.94 -25.29 20.42
C ALA A 57 -10.05 -25.27 21.96
N GLY A 58 -9.37 -24.32 22.64
CA GLY A 58 -9.38 -24.19 24.11
C GLY A 58 -10.62 -23.52 24.71
N ASN A 59 -11.49 -22.92 23.89
CA ASN A 59 -12.67 -22.18 24.33
C ASN A 59 -13.99 -22.96 24.14
N GLY A 60 -14.02 -24.24 24.52
CA GLY A 60 -15.20 -25.11 24.49
C GLY A 60 -16.32 -24.76 25.50
N GLY A 61 -16.37 -23.53 26.01
CA GLY A 61 -17.30 -23.14 27.07
C GLY A 61 -17.52 -21.63 27.13
N GLY A 62 -18.29 -21.10 26.18
CA GLY A 62 -18.73 -19.70 26.20
C GLY A 62 -19.07 -19.21 24.81
N GLY A 63 -20.36 -19.13 24.49
CA GLY A 63 -20.90 -18.54 23.26
C GLY A 63 -20.63 -17.03 23.19
N GLY A 64 -19.36 -16.63 23.07
CA GLY A 64 -18.94 -15.31 22.66
C GLY A 64 -19.00 -15.24 21.14
N ALA A 65 -19.88 -14.40 20.61
CA ALA A 65 -20.02 -14.17 19.17
C ALA A 65 -18.64 -13.96 18.52
N SER A 66 -18.37 -14.69 17.42
CA SER A 66 -17.22 -14.43 16.55
C SER A 66 -17.16 -12.93 16.24
N ALA A 67 -16.09 -12.26 16.66
CA ALA A 67 -15.87 -10.87 16.33
C ALA A 67 -15.78 -10.77 14.80
N ALA A 68 -16.80 -10.17 14.18
CA ALA A 68 -16.94 -10.09 12.73
C ALA A 68 -15.61 -9.65 12.07
N GLY A 69 -15.10 -10.46 11.14
CA GLY A 69 -13.85 -10.18 10.43
C GLY A 69 -12.57 -10.79 11.04
N THR A 70 -12.70 -11.85 11.86
CA THR A 70 -11.60 -12.74 12.25
C THR A 70 -11.60 -14.02 11.41
N VAL A 71 -10.43 -14.58 11.14
CA VAL A 71 -10.26 -15.88 10.47
C VAL A 71 -9.45 -16.81 11.34
N VAL A 72 -9.79 -18.10 11.32
CA VAL A 72 -8.95 -19.15 11.90
C VAL A 72 -7.84 -19.48 10.91
N ALA A 73 -6.61 -19.62 11.41
CA ALA A 73 -5.41 -19.93 10.64
C ALA A 73 -4.58 -21.02 11.34
N THR A 74 -3.86 -21.82 10.57
CA THR A 74 -2.95 -22.84 11.12
C THR A 74 -1.74 -22.18 11.80
N ALA A 75 -1.03 -22.91 12.66
CA ALA A 75 0.20 -22.41 13.26
C ALA A 75 1.25 -22.00 12.21
N GLU A 76 1.34 -22.75 11.10
CA GLU A 76 2.24 -22.44 9.98
C GLU A 76 1.84 -21.13 9.27
N GLU A 77 0.55 -20.90 9.04
CA GLU A 77 0.05 -19.65 8.46
C GLU A 77 0.31 -18.45 9.38
N VAL A 78 0.05 -18.61 10.68
CA VAL A 78 0.33 -17.57 11.68
C VAL A 78 1.82 -17.25 11.74
N ALA A 79 2.70 -18.26 11.63
CA ALA A 79 4.15 -18.10 11.64
C ALA A 79 4.69 -17.27 10.45
N LYS A 80 3.93 -17.13 9.36
CA LYS A 80 4.29 -16.25 8.24
C LYS A 80 4.18 -14.76 8.60
N ILE A 81 3.45 -14.39 9.64
CA ILE A 81 3.23 -12.99 10.03
C ILE A 81 4.46 -12.48 10.78
N THR A 82 5.14 -11.50 10.19
CA THR A 82 6.20 -10.71 10.84
C THR A 82 5.65 -9.32 11.13
N PRO A 83 5.06 -9.08 12.30
CA PRO A 83 4.56 -7.77 12.67
C PRO A 83 5.71 -6.82 12.99
N VAL A 84 5.64 -5.58 12.52
CA VAL A 84 6.66 -4.55 12.80
C VAL A 84 5.98 -3.27 13.26
N THR A 85 6.37 -2.77 14.43
CA THR A 85 5.97 -1.44 14.89
C THR A 85 6.66 -0.38 14.04
N MET A 86 5.86 0.51 13.45
CA MET A 86 6.30 1.56 12.54
C MET A 86 5.86 2.93 13.06
N ASP A 87 6.83 3.75 13.45
CA ASP A 87 6.63 5.19 13.64
C ASP A 87 6.73 5.88 12.28
N TRP A 88 5.58 6.06 11.64
CA TRP A 88 5.48 6.74 10.35
C TRP A 88 5.95 8.19 10.38
N GLU A 89 5.74 8.89 11.50
CA GLU A 89 6.12 10.30 11.58
C GLU A 89 7.65 10.43 11.66
N ALA A 90 8.28 9.65 12.53
CA ALA A 90 9.73 9.62 12.65
C ALA A 90 10.39 9.17 11.34
N PHE A 91 9.88 8.09 10.74
CA PHE A 91 10.38 7.60 9.46
C PHE A 91 10.23 8.64 8.35
N THR A 92 9.06 9.23 8.16
CA THR A 92 8.83 10.20 7.09
C THR A 92 9.66 11.47 7.28
N ARG A 93 9.85 11.95 8.52
CA ARG A 93 10.79 13.06 8.79
C ARG A 93 12.22 12.69 8.42
N LEU A 94 12.67 11.51 8.83
CA LEU A 94 14.01 11.06 8.54
C LEU A 94 14.23 10.88 7.03
N TRP A 95 13.27 10.23 6.36
CA TRP A 95 13.27 10.02 4.90
C TRP A 95 13.33 11.33 4.11
N ALA A 96 12.65 12.37 4.59
CA ALA A 96 12.63 13.69 3.96
C ALA A 96 13.91 14.52 4.24
N THR A 97 14.51 14.40 5.42
CA THR A 97 15.56 15.32 5.88
C THR A 97 16.97 14.73 5.87
N ASN A 98 17.12 13.41 5.96
CA ASN A 98 18.41 12.77 6.13
C ASN A 98 18.58 11.64 5.11
N ARG A 99 19.48 11.85 4.14
CA ARG A 99 19.82 10.87 3.11
C ARG A 99 21.08 10.07 3.44
N SER A 100 21.60 10.17 4.67
CA SER A 100 22.72 9.35 5.12
C SER A 100 22.28 7.89 5.30
N THR A 101 23.04 6.98 4.71
CA THR A 101 22.78 5.53 4.79
C THR A 101 22.80 5.00 6.22
N THR A 102 23.58 5.59 7.11
CA THR A 102 23.68 5.15 8.51
C THR A 102 22.39 5.40 9.29
N ALA A 103 21.71 6.54 9.05
CA ALA A 103 20.47 6.84 9.75
C ALA A 103 19.29 5.99 9.23
N LEU A 104 19.34 5.60 7.95
CA LEU A 104 18.31 4.81 7.29
C LEU A 104 18.53 3.29 7.40
N GLU A 105 19.65 2.85 7.97
CA GLU A 105 20.03 1.44 8.11
C GLU A 105 18.95 0.55 8.78
N PRO A 106 18.23 1.02 9.82
CA PRO A 106 17.11 0.25 10.37
C PRO A 106 15.96 0.03 9.37
N TYR A 107 15.78 0.96 8.43
CA TYR A 107 14.70 0.91 7.44
C TYR A 107 15.11 0.19 6.16
N SER A 108 16.39 0.20 5.78
CA SER A 108 16.84 -0.52 4.59
C SER A 108 16.58 -2.02 4.71
N GLY A 109 16.83 -2.61 5.89
CA GLY A 109 16.49 -4.02 6.15
C GLY A 109 14.98 -4.27 6.13
N LEU A 110 14.19 -3.35 6.69
CA LEU A 110 12.73 -3.46 6.76
C LEU A 110 12.05 -3.42 5.38
N PHE A 111 12.57 -2.62 4.45
CA PHE A 111 11.96 -2.42 3.13
C PHE A 111 12.62 -3.23 2.00
N SER A 112 13.58 -4.10 2.33
CA SER A 112 14.32 -4.91 1.36
C SER A 112 13.82 -6.36 1.28
N GLY A 113 13.95 -6.97 0.11
CA GLY A 113 13.66 -8.37 -0.13
C GLY A 113 12.17 -8.70 -0.27
N HIS A 114 11.33 -7.71 -0.58
CA HIS A 114 9.91 -7.93 -0.83
C HIS A 114 9.64 -8.11 -2.32
N ALA A 115 8.91 -9.17 -2.66
CA ALA A 115 8.40 -9.38 -4.02
C ALA A 115 7.13 -8.55 -4.27
N TYR A 116 6.38 -8.29 -3.20
CA TYR A 116 5.09 -7.63 -3.25
C TYR A 116 4.99 -6.52 -2.21
N ALA A 117 4.34 -5.41 -2.56
CA ALA A 117 4.04 -4.33 -1.64
C ALA A 117 2.55 -3.98 -1.69
N ALA A 118 1.94 -3.77 -0.54
CA ALA A 118 0.55 -3.33 -0.40
C ALA A 118 0.49 -2.06 0.45
N MET A 119 0.14 -0.94 -0.19
CA MET A 119 -0.10 0.33 0.48
C MET A 119 -1.59 0.48 0.79
N CYS A 120 -1.95 0.18 2.03
CA CYS A 120 -3.32 0.26 2.55
C CYS A 120 -3.48 1.36 3.62
N LEU A 121 -2.51 2.27 3.76
CA LEU A 121 -2.67 3.43 4.63
C LEU A 121 -3.78 4.34 4.12
N GLY A 122 -4.49 4.92 5.07
CA GLY A 122 -5.50 5.91 4.83
C GLY A 122 -6.24 6.19 6.12
N THR A 123 -6.65 7.44 6.28
CA THR A 123 -7.49 7.89 7.36
C THR A 123 -8.64 8.71 6.78
N THR A 124 -9.55 9.14 7.65
CA THR A 124 -10.51 10.17 7.27
C THR A 124 -10.13 11.46 7.94
N ARG A 125 -10.50 12.61 7.37
CA ARG A 125 -10.24 13.91 8.02
C ARG A 125 -10.76 13.96 9.46
N LYS A 126 -11.89 13.31 9.73
CA LYS A 126 -12.46 13.18 11.07
C LYS A 126 -11.51 12.41 12.01
N ASP A 127 -11.03 11.26 11.57
CA ASP A 127 -10.17 10.39 12.38
C ASP A 127 -8.75 10.98 12.54
N ALA A 128 -8.28 11.75 11.56
CA ALA A 128 -7.02 12.49 11.63
C ALA A 128 -7.08 13.72 12.56
N GLY A 129 -8.28 14.27 12.78
CA GLY A 129 -8.52 15.47 13.60
C GLY A 129 -8.16 16.80 12.93
N SER A 130 -7.54 16.82 11.75
CA SER A 130 -7.29 18.06 10.97
C SER A 130 -7.04 17.75 9.50
N ALA A 131 -7.08 18.79 8.65
CA ALA A 131 -6.70 18.67 7.24
C ALA A 131 -5.22 18.30 7.09
N ASP A 132 -4.33 18.94 7.84
CA ASP A 132 -2.88 18.71 7.76
C ASP A 132 -2.52 17.30 8.20
N LYS A 133 -3.07 16.81 9.33
CA LYS A 133 -2.87 15.42 9.77
C LYS A 133 -3.46 14.40 8.79
N PHE A 134 -4.54 14.75 8.10
CA PHE A 134 -5.10 13.90 7.04
C PHE A 134 -4.13 13.84 5.86
N THR A 135 -3.66 14.97 5.35
CA THR A 135 -2.68 15.02 4.26
C THR A 135 -1.38 14.32 4.64
N ARG A 136 -0.91 14.50 5.87
CA ARG A 136 0.26 13.79 6.41
C ARG A 136 0.13 12.28 6.27
N CYS A 137 -1.04 11.73 6.64
CA CYS A 137 -1.27 10.30 6.60
C CYS A 137 -1.58 9.75 5.19
N ASP A 138 -2.43 10.45 4.43
CA ASP A 138 -2.94 9.99 3.14
C ASP A 138 -2.05 10.36 1.96
N TYR A 139 -1.00 11.14 2.18
CA TYR A 139 -0.03 11.52 1.16
C TYR A 139 1.42 11.32 1.61
N ASP A 140 1.90 12.02 2.64
CA ASP A 140 3.33 11.98 2.98
C ASP A 140 3.78 10.56 3.38
N TYR A 141 3.01 9.87 4.25
CA TYR A 141 3.34 8.49 4.63
C TYR A 141 3.20 7.52 3.44
N VAL A 142 2.21 7.75 2.57
CA VAL A 142 2.00 6.96 1.35
C VAL A 142 3.23 7.01 0.46
N MET A 143 3.79 8.20 0.31
CA MET A 143 4.91 8.42 -0.57
C MET A 143 6.24 8.00 0.04
N ALA A 144 6.45 8.22 1.34
CA ALA A 144 7.65 7.72 2.03
C ALA A 144 7.74 6.19 1.92
N PHE A 145 6.62 5.47 2.08
CA PHE A 145 6.57 4.03 1.85
C PHE A 145 6.87 3.66 0.39
N THR A 146 6.19 4.31 -0.56
CA THR A 146 6.35 4.06 -2.00
C THR A 146 7.81 4.16 -2.42
N GLU A 147 8.48 5.23 -1.98
CA GLU A 147 9.87 5.45 -2.33
C GLU A 147 10.80 4.47 -1.62
N ALA A 148 10.53 4.11 -0.37
CA ALA A 148 11.36 3.14 0.34
C ALA A 148 11.28 1.74 -0.28
N VAL A 149 10.09 1.25 -0.65
CA VAL A 149 9.99 -0.04 -1.33
C VAL A 149 10.63 0.00 -2.71
N LEU A 150 10.54 1.12 -3.43
CA LEU A 150 11.23 1.28 -4.71
C LEU A 150 12.76 1.40 -4.56
N ALA A 151 13.25 2.01 -3.47
CA ALA A 151 14.67 2.15 -3.19
C ALA A 151 15.31 0.81 -2.81
N TYR A 152 14.68 0.05 -1.93
CA TYR A 152 15.30 -1.13 -1.31
C TYR A 152 14.86 -2.48 -1.88
N SER A 153 13.69 -2.53 -2.53
CA SER A 153 13.19 -3.77 -3.12
C SER A 153 13.12 -3.77 -4.65
N ALA A 154 13.04 -2.63 -5.34
CA ALA A 154 12.80 -2.65 -6.79
C ALA A 154 14.05 -2.93 -7.64
N PRO A 155 13.94 -3.61 -8.80
CA PRO A 155 15.07 -4.06 -9.62
C PRO A 155 16.18 -3.03 -9.87
N ALA A 156 15.82 -1.82 -10.29
CA ALA A 156 16.81 -0.76 -10.55
C ALA A 156 17.23 -0.01 -9.28
N GLY A 157 16.41 -0.07 -8.23
CA GLY A 157 16.51 0.80 -7.06
C GLY A 157 16.27 2.26 -7.46
N LEU A 158 15.29 2.92 -6.84
CA LEU A 158 15.21 4.37 -6.93
C LEU A 158 16.09 5.00 -5.85
N SER A 159 17.19 5.65 -6.25
CA SER A 159 18.05 6.36 -5.30
C SER A 159 17.25 7.41 -4.52
N PRO A 160 17.40 7.47 -3.18
CA PRO A 160 16.83 8.54 -2.40
C PRO A 160 17.39 9.91 -2.73
N ALA A 161 18.49 10.05 -3.45
CA ALA A 161 18.90 11.37 -3.94
C ALA A 161 17.81 12.03 -4.83
N SER A 162 16.92 11.23 -5.43
CA SER A 162 15.75 11.67 -6.20
C SER A 162 14.43 11.77 -5.41
N VAL A 163 14.45 11.62 -4.07
CA VAL A 163 13.24 11.48 -3.23
C VAL A 163 12.55 12.82 -2.93
N PHE A 164 11.23 12.81 -3.09
CA PHE A 164 10.19 13.75 -2.64
C PHE A 164 10.41 15.28 -2.81
N VAL A 165 9.86 15.87 -3.89
CA VAL A 165 9.88 17.34 -4.13
C VAL A 165 8.49 17.99 -4.07
N ARG A 166 7.44 17.31 -3.60
CA ARG A 166 6.14 17.97 -3.40
C ARG A 166 5.47 17.54 -2.12
N HIS A 167 5.54 18.35 -1.07
CA HIS A 167 4.57 18.30 0.02
C HIS A 167 3.28 19.00 -0.43
N ILE A 168 2.13 18.32 -0.32
CA ILE A 168 0.82 18.96 -0.50
C ILE A 168 0.57 19.85 0.72
N GLY A 169 1.01 21.10 0.69
CA GLY A 169 0.82 21.98 1.85
C GLY A 169 1.85 23.09 1.98
N ASP A 170 2.98 23.00 1.27
CA ASP A 170 3.94 24.10 1.19
C ASP A 170 3.32 25.24 0.39
N LYS A 171 2.55 26.09 1.10
CA LYS A 171 2.11 27.39 0.61
C LYS A 171 3.35 28.28 0.49
N GLY A 172 4.09 28.14 -0.60
CA GLY A 172 4.97 29.19 -1.09
C GLY A 172 6.27 29.44 -0.31
N SER A 173 6.81 28.47 0.43
CA SER A 173 8.28 28.39 0.46
C SER A 173 8.68 27.65 -0.80
N GLY A 174 9.65 28.21 -1.54
CA GLY A 174 10.10 27.68 -2.82
C GLY A 174 10.41 26.19 -2.76
N ALA A 175 10.64 25.60 -3.93
CA ALA A 175 11.42 24.39 -4.05
C ALA A 175 12.39 24.34 -2.87
N ALA A 176 12.22 23.39 -1.94
CA ALA A 176 13.36 22.94 -1.19
C ALA A 176 14.28 22.50 -2.31
N ALA A 177 15.17 23.42 -2.70
CA ALA A 177 16.21 23.13 -3.66
C ALA A 177 16.73 21.80 -3.18
N ALA A 178 16.91 20.86 -4.11
CA ALA A 178 17.85 19.78 -3.86
C ALA A 178 19.03 20.47 -3.16
N ALA A 179 19.19 20.23 -1.87
CA ALA A 179 20.40 20.62 -1.22
C ALA A 179 21.38 19.70 -1.92
N ASP A 180 22.03 20.24 -2.95
CA ASP A 180 23.27 19.73 -3.52
C ASP A 180 24.32 19.84 -2.42
N GLY A 181 24.09 19.15 -1.31
CA GLY A 181 25.16 18.65 -0.48
C GLY A 181 25.86 17.67 -1.39
N ALA A 182 27.02 18.08 -1.89
CA ALA A 182 27.98 17.31 -2.65
C ALA A 182 28.54 16.12 -1.84
N GLY A 183 27.66 15.32 -1.23
CA GLY A 183 27.95 13.97 -0.82
C GLY A 183 27.78 13.08 -2.04
N THR A 184 28.77 12.25 -2.33
CA THR A 184 28.74 11.23 -3.37
C THR A 184 27.39 10.50 -3.32
N PRO A 185 26.65 10.34 -4.45
CA PRO A 185 25.40 9.60 -4.48
C PRO A 185 25.67 8.22 -3.88
N THR A 186 25.24 8.02 -2.64
CA THR A 186 25.51 6.76 -1.98
C THR A 186 24.58 5.75 -2.62
N THR A 187 25.16 4.79 -3.34
CA THR A 187 24.41 3.74 -4.01
C THR A 187 23.67 2.95 -2.94
N ILE A 188 22.33 3.03 -2.95
CA ILE A 188 21.52 2.19 -2.08
C ILE A 188 21.50 0.78 -2.66
N ALA A 189 21.86 -0.19 -1.83
CA ALA A 189 21.75 -1.60 -2.19
C ALA A 189 20.26 -2.00 -2.24
N SER A 190 19.71 -2.05 -3.46
CA SER A 190 18.40 -2.68 -3.69
C SER A 190 18.57 -4.19 -3.78
N SER A 191 17.63 -4.92 -3.19
CA SER A 191 17.53 -6.38 -3.35
C SER A 191 17.01 -6.80 -4.73
N GLY A 192 16.36 -5.90 -5.47
CA GLY A 192 15.84 -6.15 -6.81
C GLY A 192 14.72 -7.19 -6.90
N THR A 193 13.99 -7.44 -5.81
CA THR A 193 12.95 -8.47 -5.70
C THR A 193 11.55 -8.01 -6.06
N LEU A 194 11.22 -6.72 -5.99
CA LEU A 194 9.86 -6.20 -6.16
C LEU A 194 9.35 -6.51 -7.57
N ARG A 195 8.12 -7.02 -7.65
CA ARG A 195 7.42 -7.36 -8.90
C ARG A 195 6.08 -6.66 -9.00
N VAL A 196 5.31 -6.63 -7.90
CA VAL A 196 3.97 -6.04 -7.86
C VAL A 196 3.86 -5.07 -6.70
N PHE A 197 3.32 -3.89 -6.97
CA PHE A 197 2.95 -2.90 -5.97
C PHE A 197 1.47 -2.57 -6.12
N CYS A 198 0.68 -2.85 -5.08
CA CYS A 198 -0.73 -2.45 -5.00
C CYS A 198 -0.90 -1.21 -4.13
N GLN A 199 -1.55 -0.18 -4.68
CA GLN A 199 -1.96 1.02 -3.96
C GLN A 199 -3.47 1.04 -3.79
N VAL A 200 -3.94 1.27 -2.56
CA VAL A 200 -5.37 1.47 -2.28
C VAL A 200 -5.69 2.96 -2.24
N SER A 201 -6.57 3.38 -3.14
CA SER A 201 -7.08 4.75 -3.23
C SER A 201 -8.59 4.77 -3.01
N ALA A 202 -9.32 5.64 -3.72
CA ALA A 202 -10.76 5.75 -3.68
C ALA A 202 -11.34 6.05 -5.07
N SER A 203 -12.51 5.50 -5.36
CA SER A 203 -13.26 5.86 -6.56
C SER A 203 -13.51 7.37 -6.60
N GLY A 204 -13.12 8.02 -7.70
CA GLY A 204 -13.23 9.47 -7.88
C GLY A 204 -12.02 10.27 -7.39
N ALA A 205 -10.98 9.62 -6.88
CA ALA A 205 -9.71 10.28 -6.52
C ALA A 205 -9.15 11.04 -7.74
N SER A 206 -8.84 12.31 -7.54
CA SER A 206 -8.36 13.21 -8.59
C SER A 206 -7.65 14.40 -7.97
N SER A 207 -6.42 14.67 -8.40
CA SER A 207 -5.63 15.81 -7.93
C SER A 207 -6.28 17.17 -8.21
N GLY A 208 -7.18 17.23 -9.20
CA GLY A 208 -7.96 18.42 -9.57
C GLY A 208 -9.24 18.61 -8.75
N SER A 209 -9.57 17.71 -7.83
CA SER A 209 -10.79 17.81 -7.04
C SER A 209 -10.75 18.98 -6.05
N TRP A 210 -11.88 19.66 -5.87
CA TRP A 210 -12.08 20.68 -4.84
C TRP A 210 -12.36 20.06 -3.46
N PHE A 211 -12.71 18.77 -3.41
CA PHE A 211 -12.92 18.04 -2.15
C PHE A 211 -11.59 17.46 -1.66
N LEU A 212 -11.11 17.94 -0.50
CA LEU A 212 -9.79 17.62 0.07
C LEU A 212 -9.46 16.12 0.07
N TYR A 213 -10.44 15.27 0.43
CA TYR A 213 -10.23 13.82 0.48
C TYR A 213 -9.89 13.24 -0.91
N MET A 214 -10.70 13.55 -1.92
CA MET A 214 -10.47 13.12 -3.30
C MET A 214 -9.21 13.74 -3.90
N LYS A 215 -8.93 15.00 -3.54
CA LYS A 215 -7.73 15.73 -3.93
C LYS A 215 -6.46 15.05 -3.44
N THR A 216 -6.41 14.76 -2.15
CA THR A 216 -5.23 14.18 -1.49
C THR A 216 -4.97 12.77 -2.01
N LYS A 217 -6.02 11.93 -2.12
CA LYS A 217 -5.91 10.59 -2.73
C LYS A 217 -5.44 10.65 -4.18
N GLY A 218 -6.00 11.56 -4.99
CA GLY A 218 -5.58 11.70 -6.39
C GLY A 218 -4.14 12.19 -6.54
N LEU A 219 -3.68 13.09 -5.66
CA LEU A 219 -2.28 13.51 -5.63
C LEU A 219 -1.34 12.37 -5.23
N ALA A 220 -1.73 11.54 -4.24
CA ALA A 220 -0.98 10.34 -3.85
C ALA A 220 -0.89 9.32 -5.00
N ASP A 221 -1.99 9.11 -5.74
CA ASP A 221 -2.03 8.23 -6.92
C ASP A 221 -1.09 8.73 -8.01
N GLU A 222 -1.21 10.00 -8.40
CA GLU A 222 -0.36 10.58 -9.44
C GLU A 222 1.12 10.55 -9.06
N SER A 223 1.45 10.86 -7.81
CA SER A 223 2.83 10.84 -7.32
C SER A 223 3.40 9.42 -7.29
N THR A 224 2.60 8.42 -6.91
CA THR A 224 3.05 7.02 -6.91
C THR A 224 3.25 6.49 -8.32
N VAL A 225 2.33 6.83 -9.24
CA VAL A 225 2.46 6.52 -10.67
C VAL A 225 3.72 7.14 -11.25
N GLU A 226 4.02 8.40 -10.92
CA GLU A 226 5.24 9.08 -11.35
C GLU A 226 6.50 8.32 -10.91
N ARG A 227 6.60 7.96 -9.62
CA ARG A 227 7.77 7.26 -9.09
C ARG A 227 7.92 5.87 -9.69
N VAL A 228 6.84 5.08 -9.81
CA VAL A 228 6.92 3.76 -10.45
C VAL A 228 7.29 3.89 -11.93
N HIS A 229 6.76 4.89 -12.64
CA HIS A 229 7.13 5.13 -14.04
C HIS A 229 8.61 5.46 -14.20
N GLN A 230 9.15 6.37 -13.38
CA GLN A 230 10.57 6.70 -13.35
C GLN A 230 11.43 5.47 -13.06
N HIS A 231 11.06 4.67 -12.06
CA HIS A 231 11.73 3.38 -11.80
C HIS A 231 11.73 2.49 -13.05
N ASN A 232 10.57 2.32 -13.69
CA ASN A 232 10.45 1.42 -14.84
C ASN A 232 11.25 1.90 -16.05
N GLN A 233 11.43 3.21 -16.23
CA GLN A 233 12.36 3.75 -17.24
C GLN A 233 13.81 3.39 -16.93
N LEU A 234 14.25 3.53 -15.67
CA LEU A 234 15.59 3.13 -15.23
C LEU A 234 15.81 1.63 -15.38
N ALA A 235 14.82 0.82 -14.98
CA ALA A 235 14.86 -0.62 -15.13
C ALA A 235 14.97 -1.03 -16.60
N ALA A 236 14.19 -0.41 -17.49
CA ALA A 236 14.29 -0.66 -18.93
C ALA A 236 15.68 -0.31 -19.49
N ALA A 237 16.25 0.84 -19.10
CA ALA A 237 17.60 1.23 -19.50
C ALA A 237 18.69 0.26 -19.00
N ALA A 238 18.47 -0.37 -17.84
CA ALA A 238 19.35 -1.37 -17.25
C ALA A 238 19.01 -2.83 -17.65
N ALA A 239 18.09 -3.04 -18.60
CA ALA A 239 17.58 -4.37 -19.01
C ALA A 239 17.03 -5.21 -17.84
N GLN A 240 16.47 -4.56 -16.81
CA GLN A 240 15.84 -5.17 -15.65
C GLN A 240 14.32 -5.19 -15.79
N SER A 241 13.67 -6.07 -15.02
CA SER A 241 12.21 -6.18 -15.05
C SER A 241 11.51 -4.94 -14.48
N PRO A 242 10.37 -4.51 -15.06
CA PRO A 242 9.57 -3.43 -14.50
C PRO A 242 8.83 -3.90 -13.24
N VAL A 243 8.41 -2.93 -12.43
CA VAL A 243 7.43 -3.14 -11.36
C VAL A 243 6.03 -2.89 -11.92
N ARG A 244 5.12 -3.83 -11.68
CA ARG A 244 3.70 -3.66 -11.98
C ARG A 244 3.01 -2.89 -10.86
N LEU A 245 2.46 -1.72 -11.16
CA LEU A 245 1.62 -0.95 -10.23
C LEU A 245 0.14 -1.21 -10.51
N VAL A 246 -0.60 -1.57 -9.46
CA VAL A 246 -2.06 -1.74 -9.49
C VAL A 246 -2.68 -0.73 -8.51
N VAL A 247 -3.34 0.30 -9.03
CA VAL A 247 -4.07 1.29 -8.24
C VAL A 247 -5.52 0.84 -8.11
N LEU A 248 -5.89 0.34 -6.94
CA LEU A 248 -7.26 -0.08 -6.63
C LEU A 248 -8.10 1.14 -6.25
N LEU A 249 -9.23 1.31 -6.92
CA LEU A 249 -10.16 2.43 -6.78
C LEU A 249 -11.51 1.91 -6.26
N PRO A 250 -11.57 1.41 -5.01
CA PRO A 250 -12.81 0.92 -4.44
C PRO A 250 -13.82 2.06 -4.30
N GLY A 251 -15.09 1.74 -4.52
CA GLY A 251 -16.22 2.58 -4.14
C GLY A 251 -16.41 2.61 -2.62
N LEU A 252 -17.64 2.85 -2.17
CA LEU A 252 -17.97 2.76 -0.74
C LEU A 252 -17.58 1.39 -0.19
N LEU A 253 -16.99 1.33 1.01
CA LEU A 253 -16.53 0.07 1.61
C LEU A 253 -17.56 -0.46 2.61
N GLU A 254 -17.86 -1.76 2.54
CA GLU A 254 -18.65 -2.44 3.56
C GLU A 254 -17.76 -2.82 4.74
N ARG A 255 -17.85 -2.03 5.81
CA ARG A 255 -17.16 -2.26 7.08
C ARG A 255 -18.16 -2.84 8.08
N HIS A 256 -18.24 -4.17 8.15
CA HIS A 256 -19.02 -4.86 9.17
C HIS A 256 -18.64 -4.30 10.56
N GLY A 257 -19.59 -3.64 11.26
CA GLY A 257 -19.42 -3.18 12.65
C GLY A 257 -19.07 -1.70 12.90
N LYS A 258 -18.93 -0.82 11.89
CA LYS A 258 -18.82 0.64 12.09
C LYS A 258 -19.79 1.40 11.19
N THR A 259 -21.08 1.27 11.49
CA THR A 259 -22.13 2.09 10.88
C THR A 259 -21.95 3.55 11.30
N ARG A 260 -21.43 4.40 10.41
CA ARG A 260 -21.65 5.85 10.53
C ARG A 260 -23.16 6.06 10.46
N THR A 261 -23.73 6.45 11.59
CA THR A 261 -25.09 6.96 11.74
C THR A 261 -25.29 8.10 10.74
N ASN A 262 -25.83 7.77 9.55
CA ASN A 262 -26.67 8.61 8.67
C ASN A 262 -26.76 8.14 7.19
N GLU A 263 -26.69 6.85 6.86
CA GLU A 263 -26.97 6.40 5.48
C GLU A 263 -27.90 5.19 5.44
N LYS A 264 -29.21 5.44 5.56
CA LYS A 264 -30.24 4.53 5.01
C LYS A 264 -30.51 4.83 3.53
N VAL A 265 -30.24 6.06 3.06
CA VAL A 265 -30.56 6.49 1.69
C VAL A 265 -29.41 6.25 0.69
N ALA A 266 -28.14 6.37 1.11
CA ALA A 266 -27.00 6.12 0.20
C ALA A 266 -26.73 4.63 -0.09
N LYS A 267 -27.26 3.73 0.75
CA LYS A 267 -27.17 2.27 0.55
C LYS A 267 -27.97 1.78 -0.66
N LEU A 268 -28.90 2.57 -1.19
CA LEU A 268 -29.81 2.13 -2.25
C LEU A 268 -29.19 2.23 -3.66
N PHE A 269 -28.10 2.99 -3.85
CA PHE A 269 -27.56 3.28 -5.20
C PHE A 269 -26.03 3.17 -5.36
N VAL A 270 -25.29 2.81 -4.30
CA VAL A 270 -23.85 2.54 -4.40
C VAL A 270 -23.57 1.12 -3.93
N SER A 271 -23.22 0.22 -4.86
CA SER A 271 -22.73 -1.12 -4.52
C SER A 271 -21.43 -0.96 -3.74
N ALA A 272 -21.53 -1.10 -2.42
CA ALA A 272 -20.39 -1.06 -1.56
C ALA A 272 -19.57 -2.35 -1.75
N ILE A 273 -18.25 -2.22 -1.76
CA ILE A 273 -17.34 -3.35 -1.97
C ILE A 273 -16.86 -3.88 -0.61
N PRO A 274 -16.97 -5.20 -0.36
CA PRO A 274 -16.45 -5.77 0.89
C PRO A 274 -14.94 -5.56 1.00
N VAL A 275 -14.48 -5.27 2.22
CA VAL A 275 -13.04 -5.12 2.49
C VAL A 275 -12.26 -6.41 2.24
N GLY A 276 -12.89 -7.57 2.47
CA GLY A 276 -12.36 -8.89 2.11
C GLY A 276 -12.07 -9.01 0.61
N THR A 277 -12.99 -8.57 -0.24
CA THR A 277 -12.81 -8.54 -1.71
C THR A 277 -11.62 -7.67 -2.12
N CYS A 278 -11.43 -6.52 -1.47
CA CYS A 278 -10.26 -5.67 -1.76
C CYS A 278 -8.95 -6.35 -1.33
N GLY A 279 -8.91 -6.97 -0.16
CA GLY A 279 -7.74 -7.70 0.32
C GLY A 279 -7.39 -8.90 -0.57
N ALA A 280 -8.40 -9.67 -0.98
CA ALA A 280 -8.26 -10.76 -1.93
C ALA A 280 -7.69 -10.25 -3.27
N ALA A 281 -8.24 -9.16 -3.83
CA ALA A 281 -7.76 -8.60 -5.09
C ALA A 281 -6.27 -8.21 -5.06
N ILE A 282 -5.80 -7.64 -3.95
CA ILE A 282 -4.38 -7.27 -3.76
C ILE A 282 -3.49 -8.52 -3.77
N VAL A 283 -3.88 -9.56 -3.03
CA VAL A 283 -3.12 -10.81 -2.97
C VAL A 283 -3.17 -11.54 -4.32
N ALA A 284 -4.30 -11.56 -5.00
CA ALA A 284 -4.46 -12.13 -6.34
C ALA A 284 -3.54 -11.43 -7.35
N ALA A 285 -3.54 -10.09 -7.37
CA ALA A 285 -2.66 -9.31 -8.25
C ALA A 285 -1.17 -9.59 -8.00
N SER A 286 -0.82 -9.98 -6.77
CA SER A 286 0.55 -10.31 -6.37
C SER A 286 0.97 -11.71 -6.81
N VAL A 287 0.12 -12.72 -6.59
CA VAL A 287 0.53 -14.14 -6.71
C VAL A 287 -0.07 -14.89 -7.91
N GLN A 288 -1.11 -14.35 -8.56
CA GLN A 288 -1.87 -15.07 -9.59
C GLN A 288 -1.93 -14.35 -10.95
N THR A 289 -1.32 -13.18 -11.09
CA THR A 289 -1.23 -12.49 -12.38
C THR A 289 0.17 -12.72 -12.96
N PRO A 290 0.34 -13.62 -13.95
CA PRO A 290 1.64 -13.83 -14.60
C PRO A 290 2.24 -12.51 -15.07
N ALA A 291 3.57 -12.41 -15.09
CA ALA A 291 4.26 -11.17 -15.51
C ALA A 291 3.86 -10.70 -16.92
N THR A 292 3.42 -11.64 -17.76
CA THR A 292 3.03 -11.43 -19.16
C THR A 292 1.57 -11.02 -19.37
N GLU A 293 0.70 -11.17 -18.36
CA GLU A 293 -0.72 -10.84 -18.47
C GLU A 293 -1.03 -9.48 -17.81
N ALA A 294 -1.85 -8.67 -18.47
CA ALA A 294 -2.39 -7.46 -17.87
C ALA A 294 -3.42 -7.82 -16.80
N PRO A 295 -3.37 -7.23 -15.58
CA PRO A 295 -4.44 -7.42 -14.62
C PRO A 295 -5.76 -6.82 -15.14
N PRO A 296 -6.91 -7.28 -14.63
CA PRO A 296 -8.20 -6.64 -14.87
C PRO A 296 -8.14 -5.16 -14.55
N GLY A 297 -8.59 -4.31 -15.47
CA GLY A 297 -8.53 -2.85 -15.31
C GLY A 297 -8.12 -2.14 -16.59
N LYS A 298 -7.89 -0.84 -16.48
CA LYS A 298 -7.41 -0.02 -17.59
C LYS A 298 -5.98 0.42 -17.32
N PRO A 299 -5.08 0.41 -18.31
CA PRO A 299 -3.81 1.09 -18.20
C PRO A 299 -4.01 2.54 -17.72
N TYR A 300 -3.10 3.03 -16.88
CA TYR A 300 -3.22 4.36 -16.30
C TYR A 300 -3.04 5.44 -17.38
N THR A 301 -4.01 6.36 -17.48
CA THR A 301 -3.96 7.49 -18.39
C THR A 301 -3.22 8.65 -17.75
N VAL A 302 -2.12 9.09 -18.37
CA VAL A 302 -1.26 10.18 -17.89
C VAL A 302 -2.06 11.46 -17.64
N SER A 303 -2.04 11.95 -16.39
CA SER A 303 -2.69 13.20 -15.98
C SER A 303 -1.97 14.42 -16.60
N LYS A 304 -2.62 15.59 -16.63
CA LYS A 304 -1.95 16.83 -17.06
C LYS A 304 -0.72 17.16 -16.20
N ALA A 305 -0.73 16.81 -14.91
CA ALA A 305 0.40 17.06 -14.02
C ALA A 305 1.58 16.16 -14.38
N LEU A 306 1.31 14.89 -14.68
CA LEU A 306 2.34 13.91 -15.05
C LEU A 306 2.96 14.20 -16.43
N ARG A 307 2.19 14.75 -17.37
CA ARG A 307 2.74 15.26 -18.64
C ARG A 307 3.76 16.37 -18.43
N LYS A 308 3.53 17.25 -17.46
CA LYS A 308 4.45 18.36 -17.15
C LYS A 308 5.77 17.88 -16.55
N SER A 309 5.82 16.68 -15.97
CA SER A 309 7.06 16.07 -15.47
C SER A 309 7.73 15.13 -16.50
N GLY A 310 7.31 15.17 -17.76
CA GLY A 310 7.98 14.48 -18.86
C GLY A 310 7.38 13.13 -19.26
N ALA A 311 6.25 12.72 -18.68
CA ALA A 311 5.57 11.50 -19.13
C ALA A 311 4.94 11.69 -20.53
N PRO A 312 4.96 10.66 -21.38
CA PRO A 312 4.45 10.75 -22.75
C PRO A 312 2.97 11.12 -22.78
N ALA A 313 2.61 12.07 -23.64
CA ALA A 313 1.28 12.69 -23.64
C ALA A 313 0.16 11.78 -24.19
N HIS A 314 0.51 10.69 -24.90
CA HIS A 314 -0.44 9.93 -25.72
C HIS A 314 -0.41 8.42 -25.54
N GLU A 315 0.47 7.88 -24.68
CA GLU A 315 0.56 6.43 -24.47
C GLU A 315 0.17 6.07 -23.04
N PRO A 316 -0.65 5.01 -22.86
CA PRO A 316 -0.90 4.48 -21.53
C PRO A 316 0.40 3.99 -20.91
N LEU A 317 0.58 4.24 -19.62
CA LEU A 317 1.81 3.83 -18.95
C LEU A 317 1.83 2.30 -18.82
N ALA A 318 2.73 1.66 -19.57
CA ALA A 318 2.94 0.23 -19.49
C ALA A 318 3.22 -0.20 -18.05
N HIS A 319 2.65 -1.34 -17.65
CA HIS A 319 2.75 -1.92 -16.31
C HIS A 319 2.07 -1.13 -15.18
N ILE A 320 1.31 -0.07 -15.46
CA ILE A 320 0.57 0.70 -14.46
C ILE A 320 -0.92 0.63 -14.78
N TYR A 321 -1.72 0.14 -13.84
CA TYR A 321 -3.14 -0.14 -14.06
C TYR A 321 -4.02 0.49 -12.98
N GLN A 322 -5.20 0.97 -13.40
CA GLN A 322 -6.29 1.38 -12.52
C GLN A 322 -7.39 0.33 -12.52
N VAL A 323 -7.81 -0.07 -11.32
CA VAL A 323 -8.76 -1.16 -11.12
C VAL A 323 -9.93 -0.68 -10.26
N HIS A 324 -11.09 -0.51 -10.89
CA HIS A 324 -12.34 -0.17 -10.20
C HIS A 324 -13.08 -1.42 -9.72
N ASN A 325 -14.18 -1.24 -8.99
CA ASN A 325 -14.98 -2.32 -8.38
C ASN A 325 -15.15 -3.59 -9.23
N ALA A 326 -15.45 -3.48 -10.54
CA ALA A 326 -15.59 -4.64 -11.40
C ALA A 326 -14.29 -5.45 -11.51
N GLY A 327 -13.17 -4.79 -11.82
CA GLY A 327 -11.86 -5.44 -11.88
C GLY A 327 -11.36 -5.88 -10.50
N ILE A 328 -11.74 -5.19 -9.41
CA ILE A 328 -11.41 -5.64 -8.04
C ILE A 328 -12.12 -6.96 -7.75
N LYS A 329 -13.40 -7.08 -8.10
CA LYS A 329 -14.16 -8.34 -7.96
C LYS A 329 -13.57 -9.45 -8.83
N GLU A 330 -13.17 -9.13 -10.06
CA GLU A 330 -12.54 -10.09 -10.97
C GLU A 330 -11.20 -10.60 -10.42
N LEU A 331 -10.32 -9.70 -9.96
CA LEU A 331 -9.07 -10.07 -9.30
C LEU A 331 -9.34 -10.94 -8.07
N ALA A 332 -10.26 -10.52 -7.21
CA ALA A 332 -10.59 -11.25 -5.99
C ALA A 332 -11.08 -12.68 -6.28
N ALA A 333 -11.87 -12.87 -7.36
CA ALA A 333 -12.38 -14.17 -7.78
C ALA A 333 -11.30 -15.14 -8.27
N ARG A 334 -10.08 -14.66 -8.55
CA ARG A 334 -8.94 -15.54 -8.90
C ARG A 334 -8.41 -16.28 -7.66
N LEU A 335 -8.57 -15.73 -6.46
CA LEU A 335 -8.22 -16.43 -5.23
C LEU A 335 -9.33 -17.39 -4.81
N PRO A 336 -8.96 -18.58 -4.30
CA PRO A 336 -9.94 -19.44 -3.64
C PRO A 336 -10.59 -18.69 -2.49
N ALA A 337 -11.90 -18.92 -2.31
CA ALA A 337 -12.61 -18.41 -1.14
C ALA A 337 -11.94 -18.91 0.15
N PRO A 338 -11.89 -18.08 1.21
CA PRO A 338 -11.32 -18.47 2.50
C PRO A 338 -12.14 -19.55 3.20
#